data_AF-A0A3A4ZZU0-F1
#
_entry.id   AF-A0A3A4ZZU0-F1
#
_cell.length_a   1.000
_cell.length_b   1.000
_cell.length_c   1.000
_cell.angle_alpha   90.00
_cell.angle_beta   90.00
_cell.angle_gamma   90.00
#
_symmetry.space_group_name_H-M   'P 1'
#
loop_
_entity.id
_entity.type
_entity.pdbx_description
1 polymer ?
#
loop_
_entity_poly.entity_id
_entity_poly.type
_entity_poly.pdbx_seq_one_letter_code
_entity_poly.pdbx_strand_id
1 'polypeptide(L)'
;MFSGMRTGMICAAMIGAQLLISGCDYARMRNDEAVDRYEMEFPSMPQDILPQSGEEYPLITDPEKTKNPLAENRVVLASGRRAYEYYCKHCHGESGEGKGTVGQSFAPLPTDLRSSYVQEQGDGQIFERIGKGYRRHPPMAYTLSSREQWAVVAYIRSMKKRE
;
A
#
# COMPACT_ATOMS: atom_id res chain seq x y z
N MET A 1 40.48 20.46 -48.93
CA MET A 1 40.03 21.00 -47.62
C MET A 1 38.59 20.62 -47.21
N PHE A 2 37.80 19.87 -48.00
CA PHE A 2 36.41 19.53 -47.63
C PHE A 2 36.20 18.14 -46.99
N SER A 3 37.22 17.28 -46.91
CA SER A 3 37.08 15.93 -46.36
C SER A 3 37.07 15.92 -44.82
N GLY A 4 37.87 16.76 -44.14
CA GLY A 4 37.97 16.75 -42.68
C GLY A 4 36.74 17.26 -41.93
N MET A 5 35.93 18.15 -42.55
CA MET A 5 34.74 18.72 -41.92
C MET A 5 33.59 17.71 -41.82
N ARG A 6 33.45 16.83 -42.81
CA ARG A 6 32.41 15.77 -42.83
C ARG A 6 32.69 14.68 -41.80
N THR A 7 33.96 14.30 -41.62
CA THR A 7 34.34 13.28 -40.63
C THR A 7 34.16 13.78 -39.19
N GLY A 8 34.42 15.07 -38.94
CA GLY A 8 34.20 15.68 -37.62
C GLY A 8 32.72 15.74 -37.21
N MET A 9 31.82 16.06 -38.15
CA MET A 9 30.38 16.13 -37.88
C MET A 9 29.77 14.75 -37.60
N ILE A 10 30.25 13.70 -38.27
CA ILE A 10 29.80 12.31 -38.04
C ILE A 10 30.29 11.81 -36.67
N CYS A 11 31.54 12.11 -36.28
CA CYS A 11 32.04 11.76 -34.95
C CYS A 11 31.28 12.48 -33.83
N ALA A 12 30.97 13.77 -33.99
CA ALA A 12 30.19 14.52 -33.00
C ALA A 12 28.76 13.97 -32.85
N ALA A 13 28.12 13.56 -33.96
CA ALA A 13 26.80 12.94 -33.94
C ALA A 13 26.82 11.55 -33.25
N MET A 14 27.85 10.74 -33.49
CA MET A 14 28.03 9.43 -32.85
C MET A 14 28.24 9.56 -31.33
N ILE A 15 29.07 10.51 -30.89
CA ILE A 15 29.31 10.79 -29.47
C ILE A 15 28.03 11.33 -28.80
N GLY A 16 27.29 12.22 -29.47
CA GLY A 16 25.99 12.70 -28.97
C GLY A 16 24.95 11.58 -28.83
N ALA A 17 24.88 10.66 -29.80
CA ALA A 17 24.01 9.50 -29.74
C ALA A 17 24.39 8.52 -28.62
N GLN A 18 25.69 8.27 -28.41
CA GLN A 18 26.17 7.40 -27.32
C GLN A 18 25.90 7.99 -25.93
N LEU A 19 25.96 9.31 -25.77
CA LEU A 19 25.59 10.00 -24.53
C LEU A 19 24.08 9.92 -24.25
N LEU A 20 23.24 10.03 -25.29
CA LEU A 20 21.78 9.92 -25.16
C LEU A 20 21.32 8.49 -24.82
N ILE A 21 22.01 7.46 -25.34
CA ILE A 21 21.67 6.06 -25.08
C ILE A 21 22.18 5.61 -23.70
N SER A 22 23.38 6.04 -23.30
CA SER A 22 24.00 5.58 -22.04
C SER A 22 23.52 6.35 -20.80
N GLY A 23 23.04 7.58 -20.97
CA GLY A 23 22.57 8.42 -19.85
C GLY A 23 21.16 8.12 -19.35
N CYS A 24 20.37 7.32 -20.08
CA CYS A 24 18.95 7.11 -19.76
C CYS A 24 18.66 5.85 -18.92
N ASP A 25 19.62 4.95 -18.73
CA ASP A 25 19.38 3.66 -18.05
C ASP A 25 20.34 3.37 -16.89
N TYR A 26 21.35 4.21 -16.68
CA TYR A 26 22.23 4.14 -15.52
C TYR A 26 21.52 4.77 -14.31
N ALA A 27 21.42 4.03 -13.20
CA ALA A 27 20.75 4.41 -11.94
C ALA A 27 19.21 4.42 -11.93
N ARG A 28 18.53 3.60 -12.75
CA ARG A 28 17.15 3.21 -12.43
C ARG A 28 17.17 2.33 -11.18
N MET A 29 16.30 2.63 -10.20
CA MET A 29 16.13 1.88 -8.94
C MET A 29 15.95 0.36 -9.09
N ARG A 30 15.59 -0.12 -10.30
CA ARG A 30 15.50 -1.54 -10.64
C ARG A 30 16.84 -2.24 -10.92
N ASN A 31 17.87 -1.49 -11.30
CA ASN A 31 19.18 -2.01 -11.69
C ASN A 31 20.27 -1.56 -10.70
N ASP A 32 19.89 -1.26 -9.45
CA ASP A 32 20.84 -0.89 -8.41
C ASP A 32 21.51 -2.17 -7.90
N GLU A 33 22.85 -2.21 -7.92
CA GLU A 33 23.64 -3.36 -7.45
C GLU A 33 23.33 -3.73 -5.98
N ALA A 34 22.80 -2.77 -5.19
CA ALA A 34 22.33 -3.03 -3.84
C ALA A 34 21.01 -3.82 -3.80
N VAL A 35 20.18 -3.77 -4.84
CA VAL A 35 18.92 -4.53 -4.96
C VAL A 35 19.19 -5.97 -5.39
N ASP A 36 20.06 -6.18 -6.38
CA ASP A 36 20.39 -7.51 -6.93
C ASP A 36 20.95 -8.49 -5.87
N ARG A 37 21.66 -7.98 -4.85
CA ARG A 37 22.21 -8.84 -3.77
C ARG A 37 21.15 -9.46 -2.86
N TYR A 38 19.92 -8.95 -2.86
CA TYR A 38 18.81 -9.49 -2.05
C TYR A 38 17.81 -10.31 -2.86
N GLU A 39 18.00 -10.48 -4.18
CA GLU A 39 17.29 -11.47 -4.99
C GLU A 39 17.83 -12.89 -4.72
N MET A 40 17.74 -13.34 -3.47
CA MET A 40 17.70 -14.78 -3.22
C MET A 40 16.27 -15.23 -3.46
N GLU A 41 16.07 -16.23 -4.32
CA GLU A 41 14.78 -16.93 -4.39
C GLU A 41 14.46 -17.44 -2.98
N PHE A 42 13.41 -16.88 -2.38
CA PHE A 42 12.91 -17.41 -1.12
C PHE A 42 12.57 -18.88 -1.35
N PRO A 43 13.06 -19.80 -0.48
CA PRO A 43 12.66 -21.19 -0.58
C PRO A 43 11.13 -21.25 -0.57
N SER A 44 10.55 -22.00 -1.50
CA SER A 44 9.10 -22.18 -1.51
C SER A 44 8.68 -22.79 -0.17
N MET A 45 7.69 -22.18 0.47
CA MET A 45 7.15 -22.73 1.70
C MET A 45 6.59 -24.13 1.41
N PRO A 46 7.05 -25.20 2.09
CA PRO A 46 6.46 -26.53 1.90
C PRO A 46 4.95 -26.50 2.14
N GLN A 47 4.19 -27.24 1.33
CA GLN A 47 2.72 -27.17 1.34
C GLN A 47 2.08 -27.70 2.64
N ASP A 48 2.81 -28.50 3.42
CA ASP A 48 2.30 -29.22 4.59
C ASP A 48 2.74 -28.65 5.95
N ILE A 49 3.36 -27.46 5.99
CA ILE A 49 3.68 -26.77 7.24
C ILE A 49 2.63 -25.73 7.59
N LEU A 50 1.84 -26.01 8.62
CA LEU A 50 1.06 -25.00 9.31
C LEU A 50 1.98 -24.20 10.24
N PRO A 51 1.94 -22.85 10.23
CA PRO A 51 2.71 -22.06 11.18
C PRO A 51 2.29 -22.40 12.61
N GLN A 52 3.24 -22.88 13.43
CA GLN A 52 2.98 -23.18 14.85
C GLN A 52 2.78 -21.93 15.71
N SER A 53 3.25 -20.78 15.21
CA SER A 53 3.17 -19.49 15.88
C SER A 53 2.99 -18.37 14.86
N GLY A 54 2.14 -17.39 15.21
CA GLY A 54 1.69 -16.32 14.33
C GLY A 54 0.17 -16.28 14.28
N GLU A 55 -0.44 -15.09 14.17
CA GLU A 55 -1.86 -15.01 13.81
C GLU A 55 -1.96 -15.33 12.32
N GLU A 56 -2.59 -16.45 11.96
CA GLU A 56 -2.96 -16.71 10.58
C GLU A 56 -3.91 -15.60 10.11
N TYR A 57 -3.62 -14.99 8.96
CA TYR A 57 -4.55 -14.04 8.37
C TYR A 57 -5.86 -14.80 8.09
N PRO A 58 -6.97 -14.47 8.78
CA PRO A 58 -8.16 -15.29 8.67
C PRO A 58 -8.62 -15.28 7.22
N LEU A 59 -8.70 -16.48 6.63
CA LEU A 59 -9.31 -16.68 5.34
C LEU A 59 -10.80 -16.42 5.50
N ILE A 60 -11.21 -15.17 5.27
CA ILE A 60 -12.61 -14.80 5.24
C ILE A 60 -13.21 -15.35 3.94
N THR A 61 -14.04 -16.38 4.06
CA THR A 61 -14.71 -17.02 2.92
C THR A 61 -15.92 -16.23 2.43
N ASP A 62 -16.56 -15.47 3.31
CA ASP A 62 -17.70 -14.59 3.00
C ASP A 62 -17.52 -13.22 3.70
N PRO A 63 -16.83 -12.26 3.07
CA PRO A 63 -16.57 -10.93 3.65
C PRO A 63 -17.82 -10.11 3.93
N GLU A 64 -18.91 -10.33 3.21
CA GLU A 64 -20.15 -9.57 3.39
C GLU A 64 -20.88 -9.97 4.67
N LYS A 65 -20.87 -11.27 4.99
CA LYS A 65 -21.52 -11.80 6.20
C LYS A 65 -20.64 -11.79 7.44
N THR A 66 -19.32 -11.67 7.27
CA THR A 66 -18.39 -11.70 8.40
C THR A 66 -18.49 -10.42 9.22
N LYS A 67 -18.73 -10.59 10.53
CA LYS A 67 -18.77 -9.53 11.53
C LYS A 67 -17.44 -9.42 12.25
N ASN A 68 -17.15 -8.24 12.81
CA ASN A 68 -15.98 -8.05 13.64
C ASN A 68 -16.04 -8.97 14.88
N PRO A 69 -15.07 -9.88 15.08
CA PRO A 69 -15.08 -10.81 16.21
C PRO A 69 -14.62 -10.14 17.53
N LEU A 70 -14.06 -8.93 17.48
CA LEU A 70 -13.60 -8.22 18.66
C LEU A 70 -14.77 -7.54 19.39
N ALA A 71 -14.72 -7.56 20.72
CA ALA A 71 -15.71 -6.86 21.54
C ALA A 71 -15.66 -5.34 21.32
N GLU A 72 -16.83 -4.72 21.16
CA GLU A 72 -16.97 -3.26 21.05
C GLU A 72 -16.73 -2.58 22.40
N ASN A 73 -15.47 -2.42 22.77
CA ASN A 73 -15.06 -1.78 24.02
C ASN A 73 -13.98 -0.73 23.82
N ARG A 74 -13.72 0.06 24.86
CA ARG A 74 -12.76 1.17 24.84
C ARG A 74 -11.33 0.71 24.53
N VAL A 75 -10.96 -0.52 24.91
CA VAL A 75 -9.61 -1.06 24.66
C VAL A 75 -9.42 -1.33 23.18
N VAL A 76 -10.40 -1.97 22.53
CA VAL A 76 -10.37 -2.23 21.09
C VAL A 76 -10.38 -0.93 20.29
N LEU A 77 -11.25 0.01 20.65
CA LEU A 77 -11.29 1.33 20.00
C LEU A 77 -9.99 2.11 20.16
N ALA A 78 -9.35 2.07 21.34
CA ALA A 78 -8.06 2.72 21.56
C ALA A 78 -6.94 2.07 20.75
N SER A 79 -6.95 0.73 20.62
CA SER A 79 -6.01 0.00 19.76
C SER A 79 -6.21 0.36 18.29
N GLY A 80 -7.45 0.38 17.82
CA GLY A 80 -7.80 0.75 16.45
C GLY A 80 -7.43 2.19 16.12
N ARG A 81 -7.67 3.12 17.06
CA ARG A 81 -7.25 4.52 16.93
C ARG A 81 -5.73 4.64 16.78
N ARG A 82 -4.96 3.93 17.62
CA ARG A 82 -3.49 3.96 17.56
C ARG A 82 -2.98 3.47 16.19
N ALA A 83 -3.48 2.32 15.73
CA ALA A 83 -3.13 1.80 14.41
C ALA A 83 -3.54 2.76 13.28
N TYR A 84 -4.73 3.35 13.36
CA TYR A 84 -5.18 4.35 12.41
C TYR A 84 -4.27 5.58 12.35
N GLU A 85 -3.86 6.11 13.51
CA GLU A 85 -2.95 7.26 13.60
C GLU A 85 -1.58 6.98 12.97
N TYR A 86 -1.05 5.78 13.14
CA TYR A 86 0.24 5.41 12.54
C TYR A 86 0.16 5.16 11.04
N TYR A 87 -0.85 4.42 10.58
CA TYR A 87 -0.83 3.86 9.23
C TYR A 87 -1.85 4.48 8.28
N CYS A 88 -3.01 4.94 8.77
CA CYS A 88 -4.12 5.35 7.91
C CYS A 88 -4.26 6.88 7.79
N LYS A 89 -3.98 7.62 8.89
CA LYS A 89 -4.16 9.08 9.00
C LYS A 89 -3.46 9.85 7.89
N HIS A 90 -2.27 9.43 7.48
CA HIS A 90 -1.47 10.11 6.46
C HIS A 90 -2.21 10.23 5.12
N CYS A 91 -3.03 9.23 4.76
CA CYS A 91 -3.83 9.23 3.54
C CYS A 91 -5.28 9.68 3.79
N HIS A 92 -5.92 9.16 4.83
CA HIS A 92 -7.35 9.39 5.08
C HIS A 92 -7.67 10.62 5.95
N GLY A 93 -6.66 11.27 6.54
CA GLY A 93 -6.85 12.42 7.43
C GLY A 93 -7.15 12.02 8.87
N GLU A 94 -7.17 12.98 9.79
CA GLU A 94 -7.38 12.70 11.21
C GLU A 94 -8.80 12.22 11.53
N SER A 95 -9.80 12.74 10.80
CA SER A 95 -11.20 12.35 10.99
C SER A 95 -11.70 11.32 9.96
N GLY A 96 -10.83 10.85 9.06
CA GLY A 96 -11.19 9.90 8.00
C GLY A 96 -11.81 10.52 6.75
N GLU A 97 -11.74 11.84 6.59
CA GLU A 97 -12.36 12.60 5.51
C GLU A 97 -11.72 12.44 4.12
N GLY A 98 -10.66 11.63 3.99
CA GLY A 98 -9.92 11.45 2.75
C GLY A 98 -8.95 12.59 2.42
N LYS A 99 -8.65 13.46 3.39
CA LYS A 99 -7.82 14.67 3.19
C LYS A 99 -6.47 14.64 3.90
N GLY A 100 -5.92 13.45 4.15
CA GLY A 100 -4.58 13.32 4.72
C GLY A 100 -3.51 13.96 3.82
N THR A 101 -2.40 14.39 4.42
CA THR A 101 -1.33 15.11 3.71
C THR A 101 -0.76 14.32 2.53
N VAL A 102 -0.57 13.01 2.69
CA VAL A 102 -0.14 12.09 1.62
C VAL A 102 -1.29 11.80 0.65
N GLY A 103 -2.52 11.75 1.17
CA GLY A 103 -3.73 11.52 0.37
C GLY A 103 -3.96 12.56 -0.72
N GLN A 104 -3.53 13.81 -0.50
CA GLN A 104 -3.65 14.90 -1.48
C GLN A 104 -2.87 14.66 -2.78
N SER A 105 -1.91 13.73 -2.79
CA SER A 105 -1.15 13.38 -3.99
C SER A 105 -1.88 12.40 -4.92
N PHE A 106 -3.05 11.88 -4.53
CA PHE A 106 -3.80 10.90 -5.31
C PHE A 106 -4.99 11.51 -6.05
N ALA A 107 -5.24 11.02 -7.26
CA ALA A 107 -6.43 11.34 -8.06
C ALA A 107 -7.11 10.04 -8.54
N PRO A 108 -8.32 9.68 -8.07
CA PRO A 108 -9.14 10.43 -7.11
C PRO A 108 -8.53 10.45 -5.70
N LEU A 109 -8.98 11.39 -4.87
CA LEU A 109 -8.61 11.44 -3.45
C LEU A 109 -9.01 10.14 -2.74
N PRO A 110 -8.32 9.77 -1.64
CA PRO A 110 -8.76 8.67 -0.79
C PRO A 110 -10.21 8.84 -0.34
N THR A 111 -10.92 7.72 -0.23
CA THR A 111 -12.34 7.71 0.13
C THR A 111 -12.56 8.30 1.54
N ASP A 112 -13.62 9.10 1.71
CA ASP A 112 -14.11 9.52 3.02
C ASP A 112 -14.67 8.30 3.76
N LEU A 113 -13.97 7.85 4.79
CA LEU A 113 -14.31 6.68 5.61
C LEU A 113 -15.59 6.89 6.42
N ARG A 114 -16.07 8.13 6.56
CA ARG A 114 -17.33 8.48 7.22
C ARG A 114 -18.53 8.45 6.29
N SER A 115 -18.30 8.32 4.97
CA SER A 115 -19.38 8.31 3.99
C SER A 115 -20.28 7.08 4.16
N SER A 116 -21.56 7.21 3.79
CA SER A 116 -22.49 6.08 3.78
C SER A 116 -21.95 4.92 2.95
N TYR A 117 -21.30 5.21 1.82
CA TYR A 117 -20.66 4.20 0.97
C TYR A 117 -19.69 3.28 1.73
N VAL A 118 -18.94 3.79 2.71
CA VAL A 118 -18.04 2.99 3.55
C VAL A 118 -18.80 2.40 4.74
N GLN A 119 -19.63 3.21 5.40
CA GLN A 119 -20.35 2.82 6.61
C GLN A 119 -21.45 1.77 6.37
N GLU A 120 -21.94 1.60 5.14
CA GLU A 120 -22.91 0.56 4.76
C GLU A 120 -22.25 -0.78 4.37
N GLN A 121 -20.93 -0.81 4.18
CA GLN A 121 -20.22 -2.05 3.84
C GLN A 121 -20.22 -3.02 5.03
N GLY A 122 -20.08 -4.33 4.79
CA GLY A 122 -19.86 -5.31 5.86
C GLY A 122 -18.48 -5.17 6.50
N ASP A 123 -18.33 -5.57 7.77
CA ASP A 123 -17.06 -5.47 8.49
C ASP A 123 -15.96 -6.31 7.83
N GLY A 124 -16.27 -7.53 7.42
CA GLY A 124 -15.35 -8.40 6.71
C GLY A 124 -14.90 -7.81 5.37
N GLN A 125 -15.75 -7.06 4.69
CA GLN A 125 -15.39 -6.38 3.45
C GLN A 125 -14.38 -5.25 3.71
N ILE A 126 -14.55 -4.46 4.78
CA ILE A 126 -13.57 -3.43 5.15
C ILE A 126 -12.26 -4.09 5.58
N PHE A 127 -12.31 -5.14 6.40
CA PHE A 127 -11.14 -5.91 6.82
C PHE A 127 -10.35 -6.44 5.60
N GLU A 128 -11.03 -7.07 4.65
CA GLU A 128 -10.40 -7.61 3.45
C GLU A 128 -9.74 -6.52 2.60
N ARG A 129 -10.40 -5.38 2.42
CA ARG A 129 -9.84 -4.25 1.66
C ARG A 129 -8.64 -3.62 2.35
N ILE A 130 -8.60 -3.60 3.69
CA ILE A 130 -7.42 -3.16 4.45
C ILE A 130 -6.26 -4.13 4.20
N GLY A 131 -6.46 -5.43 4.40
CA GLY A 131 -5.36 -6.39 4.31
C GLY A 131 -4.89 -6.64 2.88
N LYS A 132 -5.80 -6.91 1.95
CA LYS A 132 -5.47 -7.23 0.54
C LYS A 132 -5.26 -5.98 -0.33
N GLY A 133 -5.65 -4.80 0.17
CA GLY A 133 -5.70 -3.59 -0.63
C GLY A 133 -6.94 -3.53 -1.52
N TYR A 134 -7.23 -2.34 -2.03
CA TYR A 134 -8.37 -2.10 -2.91
C TYR A 134 -8.11 -0.91 -3.84
N ARG A 135 -8.08 -1.16 -5.14
CA ARG A 135 -7.76 -0.16 -6.18
C ARG A 135 -6.39 0.49 -5.92
N ARG A 136 -6.36 1.73 -5.40
CA ARG A 136 -5.13 2.45 -5.04
C ARG A 136 -4.77 2.34 -3.56
N HIS A 137 -5.65 1.76 -2.74
CA HIS A 137 -5.34 1.49 -1.35
C HIS A 137 -4.34 0.32 -1.29
N PRO A 138 -3.17 0.50 -0.66
CA PRO A 138 -2.15 -0.54 -0.60
C PRO A 138 -2.59 -1.72 0.29
N PRO A 139 -2.05 -2.92 0.08
CA PRO A 139 -2.26 -4.03 1.00
C PRO A 139 -1.56 -3.77 2.33
N MET A 140 -2.28 -3.97 3.45
CA MET A 140 -1.76 -3.77 4.81
C MET A 140 -1.57 -5.08 5.58
N ALA A 141 -1.80 -6.25 4.98
CA ALA A 141 -1.70 -7.55 5.64
C ALA A 141 -0.31 -7.86 6.23
N TYR A 142 0.75 -7.29 5.65
CA TYR A 142 2.13 -7.45 6.15
C TYR A 142 2.53 -6.37 7.16
N THR A 143 1.71 -5.34 7.34
CA THR A 143 1.98 -4.20 8.22
C THR A 143 1.16 -4.27 9.51
N LEU A 144 -0.06 -4.77 9.42
CA LEU A 144 -1.01 -4.87 10.53
C LEU A 144 -1.31 -6.34 10.84
N SER A 145 -1.26 -6.73 12.11
CA SER A 145 -1.81 -8.01 12.55
C SER A 145 -3.32 -8.08 12.28
N SER A 146 -3.87 -9.30 12.17
CA SER A 146 -5.31 -9.47 11.96
C SER A 146 -6.13 -8.84 13.07
N ARG A 147 -5.67 -8.95 14.32
CA ARG A 147 -6.29 -8.27 15.46
C ARG A 147 -6.29 -6.75 15.31
N GLU A 148 -5.18 -6.14 14.86
CA GLU A 148 -5.12 -4.70 14.64
C GLU A 148 -6.02 -4.24 13.49
N GLN A 149 -6.12 -5.01 12.41
CA GLN A 149 -7.03 -4.69 11.31
C GLN A 149 -8.48 -4.69 11.78
N TRP A 150 -8.89 -5.69 12.56
CA TRP A 150 -10.22 -5.71 13.18
C TRP A 150 -10.45 -4.54 14.13
N ALA A 151 -9.43 -4.14 14.89
CA ALA A 151 -9.52 -2.96 15.75
C ALA A 151 -9.67 -1.66 14.92
N VAL A 152 -8.96 -1.54 13.79
CA VAL A 152 -9.11 -0.41 12.85
C VAL A 152 -10.51 -0.39 12.25
N VAL A 153 -11.07 -1.54 11.87
CA VAL A 153 -12.46 -1.63 11.40
C VAL A 153 -13.42 -1.08 12.47
N ALA A 154 -13.28 -1.50 13.73
CA ALA A 154 -14.10 -0.98 14.83
C ALA A 154 -13.93 0.55 15.00
N TYR A 155 -12.71 1.07 14.85
CA TYR A 155 -12.46 2.50 14.91
C TYR A 155 -13.11 3.26 13.74
N ILE A 156 -13.05 2.74 12.52
CA ILE A 156 -13.73 3.32 11.34
C ILE A 156 -15.24 3.38 11.55
N ARG A 157 -15.85 2.35 12.15
CA ARG A 157 -17.30 2.35 12.50
C ARG A 157 -17.68 3.43 13.51
N SER A 158 -16.75 3.81 14.38
CA SER A 158 -16.99 4.89 15.34
C SER A 158 -16.99 6.28 14.69
N MET A 159 -16.46 6.40 13.46
CA MET A 159 -16.41 7.67 12.74
C MET A 159 -17.77 7.98 12.12
N LYS A 160 -18.37 9.12 12.52
CA LYS A 160 -19.60 9.62 11.92
C LYS A 160 -19.33 10.91 11.18
N LYS A 161 -19.96 11.09 10.02
CA LYS A 161 -20.05 12.40 9.39
C LYS A 161 -20.92 13.27 10.30
N ARG A 162 -20.38 14.39 10.79
CA ARG A 162 -21.19 15.39 11.48
C ARG A 162 -22.08 16.06 10.43
N GLU A 163 -23.39 16.06 10.67
CA GLU A 163 -24.39 16.76 9.87
C GLU A 163 -24.22 18.28 9.96
#